data_AF-A0A1M5Y6P2-F1
#
_entry.id   AF-A0A1M5Y6P2-F1
#
_cell.length_a   1.000
_cell.length_b   1.000
_cell.length_c   1.000
_cell.angle_alpha   90.00
_cell.angle_beta   90.00
_cell.angle_gamma   90.00
#
_symmetry.space_group_name_H-M   'P 1'
#
loop_
_entity.id
_entity.type
_entity.pdbx_description
1 polymer ?
#
loop_
_entity_poly.entity_id
_entity_poly.type
_entity_poly.pdbx_seq_one_letter_code
_entity_poly.pdbx_strand_id
1 'polypeptide(L)' 'MGEKKLGRPTDNPKEIVLKIRLDKDTSKKLEECSEKMDASKAEVVRQGIHKIHDDLNKK' A
#
# COMPACT_ATOMS: atom_id res chain seq x y z
N MET A 1 -27.39 5.57 31.42
CA MET A 1 -27.35 5.21 30.00
C MET A 1 -25.91 5.35 29.56
N GLY A 2 -25.22 4.23 29.30
CA GLY A 2 -23.76 4.20 29.12
C GLY A 2 -23.34 4.78 27.77
N GLU A 3 -22.44 5.74 27.82
CA GLU A 3 -21.84 6.41 26.69
C GLU A 3 -21.07 5.37 25.84
N LYS A 4 -21.41 5.29 24.54
CA LYS A 4 -20.70 4.43 23.59
C LYS A 4 -19.26 4.97 23.49
N LYS A 5 -18.30 4.22 24.02
CA LYS A 5 -16.88 4.48 23.81
C LYS A 5 -16.63 4.44 22.31
N LEU A 6 -16.50 5.61 21.70
CA LEU A 6 -16.06 5.76 20.32
C LEU A 6 -14.65 5.15 20.27
N GLY A 7 -14.54 3.91 19.80
CA GLY A 7 -13.23 3.31 19.50
C GLY A 7 -12.45 4.26 18.60
N ARG A 8 -11.12 4.28 18.72
CA ARG A 8 -10.22 5.27 18.11
C ARG A 8 -10.73 5.66 16.72
N PRO A 9 -11.20 6.90 16.51
CA PRO A 9 -11.67 7.35 15.19
C PRO A 9 -10.45 7.30 14.28
N THR A 10 -10.31 6.20 13.57
CA THR A 10 -9.24 6.01 12.61
C THR A 10 -9.91 6.29 11.28
N ASP A 11 -9.76 7.52 10.82
CA ASP A 11 -10.37 8.08 9.60
C ASP A 11 -9.94 7.35 8.31
N ASN A 12 -8.98 6.43 8.42
CA ASN A 12 -8.47 5.69 7.29
C ASN A 12 -8.31 4.20 7.67
N PRO A 13 -9.43 3.48 7.84
CA PRO A 13 -9.36 2.04 7.97
C PRO A 13 -8.77 1.50 6.66
N LYS A 14 -7.67 0.76 6.75
CA LYS A 14 -7.08 0.07 5.59
C LYS A 14 -7.96 -1.13 5.25
N GLU A 15 -9.18 -0.87 4.80
CA GLU A 15 -10.22 -1.90 4.54
C GLU A 15 -9.93 -2.71 3.28
N ILE A 16 -9.15 -2.13 2.36
CA ILE A 16 -8.89 -2.74 1.06
C ILE A 16 -7.66 -3.66 1.14
N VAL A 17 -7.92 -4.96 1.18
CA VAL A 17 -6.89 -5.99 1.05
C VAL A 17 -6.67 -6.29 -0.44
N LEU A 18 -5.58 -5.78 -1.00
CA LEU A 18 -5.17 -6.09 -2.38
C LEU A 18 -4.56 -7.50 -2.44
N LYS A 19 -5.36 -8.50 -2.84
CA LYS A 19 -4.86 -9.85 -3.15
C LYS A 19 -4.42 -9.92 -4.61
N ILE A 20 -3.14 -9.66 -4.86
CA ILE A 20 -2.55 -9.78 -6.20
C ILE A 20 -1.74 -11.06 -6.33
N ARG A 21 -1.95 -11.78 -7.44
CA ARG A 21 -1.04 -12.84 -7.86
C ARG A 21 0.08 -12.19 -8.63
N LEU A 22 1.32 -12.41 -8.17
CA LEU A 22 2.51 -11.90 -8.81
C LEU A 22 3.27 -13.07 -9.42
N ASP A 23 3.78 -12.88 -10.63
CA ASP A 23 4.76 -13.77 -11.23
C ASP A 23 6.10 -13.69 -10.49
N LYS A 24 6.95 -14.71 -10.65
CA LYS A 24 8.26 -14.79 -9.98
C LYS A 24 9.12 -13.57 -10.30
N ASP A 25 9.14 -13.13 -11.55
CA ASP A 25 9.87 -11.93 -11.98
C ASP A 25 9.38 -10.66 -11.28
N THR A 26 8.07 -10.49 -11.14
CA THR A 26 7.49 -9.32 -10.48
C THR A 26 7.73 -9.35 -8.98
N SER A 27 7.70 -10.55 -8.36
CA SER A 27 8.05 -10.72 -6.95
C SER A 27 9.52 -10.37 -6.68
N LYS A 28 10.43 -10.78 -7.57
CA LYS A 28 11.86 -10.48 -7.46
C LYS A 28 12.12 -8.97 -7.60
N LYS A 29 11.51 -8.33 -8.61
CA LYS A 29 11.58 -6.87 -8.76
C LYS A 29 11.03 -6.14 -7.54
N LEU A 30 9.94 -6.64 -6.93
CA LEU A 30 9.39 -6.07 -5.71
C LEU A 30 10.36 -6.19 -4.54
N GLU A 31 11.03 -7.34 -4.39
CA GLU A 31 12.06 -7.57 -3.36
C GLU A 31 13.26 -6.65 -3.57
N GLU A 32 13.78 -6.54 -4.80
CA GLU A 32 14.86 -5.60 -5.11
C GLU A 32 14.47 -4.14 -4.82
N CYS A 33 13.23 -3.74 -5.11
CA CYS A 33 12.71 -2.41 -4.77
C CYS A 33 12.55 -2.23 -3.26
N SER A 34 12.14 -3.29 -2.55
CA SER A 34 11.98 -3.31 -1.10
C SER A 34 13.32 -3.16 -0.39
N GLU A 35 14.36 -3.85 -0.86
CA GLU A 35 15.74 -3.73 -0.36
C GLU A 35 16.34 -2.35 -0.65
N LYS A 36 16.16 -1.82 -1.86
CA LYS A 36 16.70 -0.50 -2.24
C LYS A 36 16.02 0.68 -1.54
N MET A 37 14.76 0.52 -1.17
CA MET A 37 13.96 1.57 -0.53
C MET A 37 13.85 1.40 0.99
N ASP A 38 14.45 0.34 1.57
CA ASP A 38 14.28 -0.05 2.98
C ASP A 38 12.80 -0.04 3.42
N ALA A 39 11.92 -0.43 2.52
CA ALA A 39 10.48 -0.28 2.67
C ALA A 39 9.81 -1.65 2.60
N SER A 40 8.74 -1.87 3.38
CA SER A 40 7.99 -3.12 3.33
C SER A 40 7.38 -3.33 1.93
N LYS A 41 7.22 -4.61 1.52
CA LYS A 41 6.57 -4.98 0.24
C LYS A 41 5.26 -4.21 0.00
N ALA A 42 4.43 -4.05 1.03
CA ALA A 42 3.18 -3.28 0.94
C ALA A 42 3.40 -1.77 0.74
N GLU A 43 4.44 -1.20 1.33
CA GLU A 43 4.82 0.21 1.19
C GLU A 43 5.31 0.50 -0.23
N VAL A 44 6.16 -0.39 -0.77
CA VAL A 44 6.65 -0.30 -2.15
C VAL A 44 5.50 -0.34 -3.14
N VAL A 45 4.52 -1.22 -2.94
CA VAL A 45 3.30 -1.27 -3.79
C VAL A 45 2.52 0.04 -3.68
N ARG A 46 2.32 0.58 -2.47
CA ARG A 46 1.63 1.88 -2.30
C ARG A 46 2.37 3.02 -2.99
N GLN A 47 3.68 3.14 -2.78
CA GLN A 47 4.49 4.17 -3.43
C GLN A 47 4.50 4.00 -4.95
N GLY A 48 4.54 2.75 -5.44
CA GLY A 48 4.42 2.44 -6.86
C GLY A 48 3.09 2.93 -7.44
N ILE A 49 1.98 2.64 -6.76
CA ILE A 49 0.65 3.12 -7.17
C ILE A 49 0.58 4.65 -7.14
N HIS A 50 1.10 5.30 -6.10
CA HIS A 50 1.12 6.77 -6.02
C HIS A 50 1.95 7.39 -7.15
N LYS A 51 3.13 6.84 -7.46
CA LYS A 51 3.96 7.31 -8.58
C LYS A 51 3.26 7.13 -9.92
N ILE A 52 2.72 5.93 -10.19
CA ILE A 52 1.96 5.66 -11.42
C ILE A 52 0.76 6.61 -11.53
N HIS A 53 0.04 6.84 -10.44
CA HIS A 53 -1.09 7.76 -10.43
C HIS A 53 -0.67 9.23 -10.66
N ASP A 54 0.45 9.68 -10.09
CA ASP A 54 1.01 11.01 -10.32
C ASP A 54 1.47 11.18 -11.77
N ASP A 55 2.18 10.19 -12.32
CA ASP A 55 2.58 10.13 -13.74
C ASP A 55 1.36 10.13 -14.69
N LEU A 56 0.27 9.43 -14.33
CA LEU A 56 -0.96 9.41 -15.11
C LEU A 56 -1.73 10.74 -15.05
N ASN A 57 -1.68 11.45 -13.92
CA ASN A 57 -2.37 12.73 -13.71
C ASN A 57 -1.57 13.93 -14.26
N LYS A 58 -0.27 13.75 -14.56
CA LYS A 58 0.55 14.76 -15.26
C LYS A 58 0.27 14.85 -16.77
N LYS A 59 -0.81 14.24 -17.26
CA LYS A 59 -1.16 14.21 -18.69
C LYS A 59 -2.40 15.03 -19.01
#